data_AF-A0A0L8FXJ6-F1
#
_entry.id   AF-A0A0L8FXJ6-F1
#
_cell.length_a   1.000
_cell.length_b   1.000
_cell.length_c   1.000
_cell.angle_alpha   90.00
_cell.angle_beta   90.00
_cell.angle_gamma   90.00
#
_symmetry.space_group_name_H-M   'P 1'
#
loop_
_entity.id
_entity.type
_entity.pdbx_description
1 polymer ?
#
loop_
_entity_poly.entity_id
_entity_poly.type
_entity_poly.pdbx_seq_one_letter_code
_entity_poly.pdbx_strand_id
1 'polypeptide(L)'
;MVGVYTPIDRRSRYKARSFGGHGTGKTFVTKLILAEIRRTQGIALAVASSGIAATLLPGGRTAHSTFNLPLDLAKTDTPICNISNSSDQAEVFRRCKLIVWDECTMAHRGALEALHRSLRDIKDSTIPMGGIILLLSGDFRQPLPVIPKGNRADTVRACLKSSALLRHCYN
;
A
#
# COMPACT_ATOMS: atom_id res chain seq x y z
N MET A 1 -3.31 -4.87 12.32
CA MET A 1 -1.86 -4.64 12.30
C MET A 1 -1.58 -3.45 11.41
N VAL A 2 -0.91 -2.43 11.93
CA VAL A 2 -0.38 -1.33 11.12
C VAL A 2 1.12 -1.59 10.95
N GLY A 3 1.60 -1.67 9.72
CA GLY A 3 3.01 -1.73 9.37
C GLY A 3 3.37 -0.44 8.63
N VAL A 4 4.27 0.36 9.19
CA VAL A 4 4.76 1.56 8.52
C VAL A 4 5.98 1.17 7.69
N TYR A 5 5.95 1.47 6.40
CA TYR A 5 7.11 1.43 5.54
C TYR A 5 7.59 2.86 5.29
N THR A 6 8.66 3.26 5.98
CA THR A 6 9.32 4.55 5.75
C THR A 6 10.60 4.33 4.94
N PRO A 7 10.82 5.09 3.85
CA PRO A 7 12.09 5.08 3.12
C PRO A 7 13.20 5.91 3.78
N ILE A 8 12.93 6.58 4.90
CA ILE A 8 13.88 7.48 5.57
C ILE A 8 14.66 6.72 6.64
N ASP A 9 15.95 6.53 6.32
CA ASP A 9 17.06 6.18 7.20
C ASP A 9 17.21 4.70 7.66
N ARG A 10 18.43 4.17 7.49
CA ARG A 10 18.84 2.82 7.96
C ARG A 10 18.80 2.70 9.49
N ARG A 11 18.66 3.80 10.24
CA ARG A 11 18.56 3.83 11.71
C ARG A 11 17.20 4.28 12.27
N SER A 12 16.31 4.90 11.48
CA SER A 12 15.00 5.33 11.97
C SER A 12 13.85 4.44 11.46
N ARG A 13 13.88 3.17 11.87
CA ARG A 13 12.73 2.26 11.68
C ARG A 13 11.63 2.65 12.68
N TYR A 14 10.71 3.56 12.31
CA TYR A 14 9.46 3.73 13.09
C TYR A 14 8.54 2.53 12.87
N LYS A 15 8.83 1.42 13.54
CA LYS A 15 7.99 0.21 13.57
C LYS A 15 6.84 0.44 14.56
N ALA A 16 5.86 1.26 14.19
CA ALA A 16 4.66 1.45 15.01
C ALA A 16 3.75 0.21 14.90
N ARG A 17 3.92 -0.75 15.82
CA ARG A 17 3.10 -1.97 15.87
C ARG A 17 1.81 -1.69 16.65
N SER A 18 0.80 -1.11 15.99
CA SER A 18 -0.55 -1.09 16.57
C SER A 18 -1.21 -2.46 16.35
N PHE A 19 -1.26 -3.24 17.43
CA PHE A 19 -2.20 -4.36 17.54
C PHE A 19 -3.55 -3.76 17.88
N GLY A 20 -4.47 -3.87 16.95
CA GLY A 20 -5.85 -3.56 17.24
C GLY A 20 -6.72 -4.49 16.45
N GLY A 21 -7.69 -5.14 17.09
CA GLY A 21 -8.79 -5.83 16.41
C GLY A 21 -9.78 -4.84 15.80
N HIS A 22 -10.90 -5.31 15.31
CA HIS A 22 -12.03 -4.46 14.88
C HIS A 22 -12.38 -3.45 16.00
N GLY A 23 -12.56 -2.16 15.67
CA GLY A 23 -12.99 -1.12 16.64
C GLY A 23 -11.90 -0.38 17.44
N THR A 24 -10.62 -0.63 17.20
CA THR A 24 -9.50 -0.06 18.01
C THR A 24 -8.97 1.31 17.56
N GLY A 25 -9.80 2.12 16.88
CA GLY A 25 -9.41 3.48 16.49
C GLY A 25 -8.30 3.58 15.42
N LYS A 26 -7.88 2.47 14.78
CA LYS A 26 -6.89 2.49 13.69
C LYS A 26 -7.28 3.46 12.57
N THR A 27 -8.55 3.43 12.16
CA THR A 27 -9.09 4.35 11.15
C THR A 27 -9.03 5.79 11.63
N PHE A 28 -9.23 6.06 12.91
CA PHE A 28 -9.10 7.41 13.48
C PHE A 28 -7.65 7.91 13.41
N VAL A 29 -6.68 7.08 13.82
CA VAL A 29 -5.25 7.42 13.71
C VAL A 29 -4.83 7.64 12.26
N THR A 30 -5.27 6.78 11.35
CA THR A 30 -5.01 6.91 9.92
C THR A 30 -5.57 8.23 9.36
N LYS A 31 -6.80 8.60 9.75
CA LYS A 31 -7.42 9.88 9.38
C LYS A 31 -6.61 11.07 9.91
N LEU A 32 -6.13 10.99 11.15
CA LEU A 32 -5.34 12.04 11.78
C LEU A 32 -4.00 12.24 11.05
N ILE A 33 -3.29 11.17 10.71
CA ILE A 33 -2.04 11.22 9.95
C ILE A 33 -2.28 11.82 8.56
N LEU A 34 -3.33 11.38 7.85
CA LEU A 34 -3.71 11.95 6.55
C LEU A 34 -4.00 13.44 6.65
N ALA A 35 -4.76 13.86 7.68
CA ALA A 35 -5.11 15.26 7.91
C ALA A 35 -3.87 16.11 8.19
N GLU A 36 -2.93 15.62 9.02
CA GLU A 36 -1.73 16.36 9.37
C GLU A 36 -0.82 16.61 8.16
N ILE A 37 -0.59 15.59 7.33
CA ILE A 37 0.22 15.77 6.11
C ILE A 37 -0.48 16.72 5.13
N ARG A 38 -1.79 16.61 4.95
CA ARG A 38 -2.56 17.52 4.07
C ARG A 38 -2.56 18.96 4.60
N ARG A 39 -2.62 19.14 5.91
CA ARG A 39 -2.51 20.46 6.58
C ARG A 39 -1.17 21.13 6.28
N THR A 40 -0.08 20.36 6.24
CA THR A 40 1.26 20.84 5.89
C THR A 40 1.48 21.02 4.36
N GLN A 41 0.40 21.16 3.57
CA GLN A 41 0.42 21.27 2.10
C GLN A 41 1.10 20.09 1.39
N GLY A 42 1.22 18.94 2.06
CA GLY A 42 1.71 17.70 1.45
C GLY A 42 0.60 16.93 0.75
N ILE A 43 0.95 16.21 -0.32
CA ILE A 43 0.03 15.26 -0.96
C ILE A 43 0.07 13.93 -0.21
N ALA A 44 -1.05 13.58 0.42
CA ALA A 44 -1.28 12.29 1.07
C ALA A 44 -2.47 11.55 0.44
N LEU A 45 -2.19 10.36 -0.10
CA LEU A 45 -3.17 9.50 -0.75
C LEU A 45 -3.74 8.49 0.23
N ALA A 46 -5.07 8.38 0.23
CA ALA A 46 -5.79 7.40 1.02
C ALA A 46 -6.30 6.30 0.09
N VAL A 47 -5.85 5.08 0.32
CA VAL A 47 -6.11 3.92 -0.52
C VAL A 47 -6.63 2.79 0.34
N ALA A 48 -7.56 1.99 -0.18
CA ALA A 48 -8.01 0.78 0.47
C ALA A 48 -8.19 -0.38 -0.51
N SER A 49 -8.11 -1.63 -0.05
CA SER A 49 -8.32 -2.79 -0.92
C SER A 49 -9.79 -2.97 -1.32
N SER A 50 -10.73 -2.63 -0.44
CA SER A 50 -12.19 -2.66 -0.71
C SER A 50 -12.78 -1.27 -0.94
N GLY A 51 -13.85 -1.20 -1.74
CA GLY A 51 -14.61 0.03 -1.96
C GLY A 51 -15.26 0.58 -0.68
N ILE A 52 -15.76 -0.31 0.19
CA ILE A 52 -16.40 0.08 1.46
C ILE A 52 -15.37 0.74 2.39
N ALA A 53 -14.18 0.15 2.51
CA ALA A 53 -13.10 0.72 3.30
C ALA A 53 -12.56 2.03 2.72
N ALA A 54 -12.50 2.15 1.39
CA ALA A 54 -12.11 3.40 0.73
C ALA A 54 -13.05 4.56 1.10
N THR A 55 -14.36 4.32 1.09
CA THR A 55 -15.37 5.33 1.46
C THR A 55 -15.22 5.84 2.90
N LEU A 56 -14.70 5.01 3.81
CA LEU A 56 -14.47 5.43 5.19
C LEU A 56 -13.28 6.38 5.36
N LEU A 57 -12.39 6.47 4.37
CA LEU A 57 -11.23 7.36 4.38
C LEU A 57 -11.55 8.66 3.62
N PRO A 58 -11.09 9.83 4.12
CA PRO A 58 -11.36 11.11 3.47
C PRO A 58 -10.65 11.20 2.12
N GLY A 59 -11.42 11.26 1.03
CA GLY A 59 -10.89 11.20 -0.34
C GLY A 59 -10.29 9.84 -0.68
N GLY A 60 -10.72 8.77 0.00
CA GLY A 60 -10.24 7.41 -0.23
C GLY A 60 -10.67 6.87 -1.60
N ARG A 61 -9.79 6.09 -2.20
CA ARG A 61 -10.06 5.36 -3.45
C ARG A 61 -9.59 3.91 -3.30
N THR A 62 -10.09 3.02 -4.15
CA THR A 62 -9.61 1.64 -4.14
C THR A 62 -8.19 1.55 -4.67
N ALA A 63 -7.40 0.59 -4.19
CA ALA A 63 -6.05 0.34 -4.66
C ALA A 63 -6.01 0.03 -6.16
N HIS A 64 -7.00 -0.73 -6.61
CA HIS A 64 -7.15 -1.07 -8.02
C HIS A 64 -7.32 0.18 -8.92
N SER A 65 -8.17 1.12 -8.52
CA SER A 65 -8.39 2.36 -9.27
C SER A 65 -7.23 3.35 -9.13
N THR A 66 -6.65 3.44 -7.94
CA THR A 66 -5.58 4.41 -7.64
C THR A 66 -4.27 4.06 -8.32
N PHE A 67 -3.95 2.77 -8.40
CA PHE A 67 -2.70 2.30 -8.98
C PHE A 67 -2.87 1.73 -10.39
N ASN A 68 -4.08 1.80 -10.95
CA ASN A 68 -4.43 1.19 -12.24
C ASN A 68 -3.85 -0.23 -12.38
N LEU A 69 -4.11 -1.08 -11.38
CA LEU A 69 -3.53 -2.42 -11.30
C LEU A 69 -4.08 -3.29 -12.43
N PRO A 70 -3.25 -4.13 -13.08
CA PRO A 70 -3.74 -5.11 -14.03
C PRO A 70 -4.59 -6.15 -13.30
N LEU A 71 -5.68 -6.62 -13.93
CA LEU A 71 -6.60 -7.61 -13.34
C LEU A 71 -5.92 -8.97 -13.09
N ASP A 72 -4.97 -9.35 -13.94
CA ASP A 72 -4.24 -10.63 -13.87
C ASP A 72 -2.87 -10.47 -13.18
N LEU A 73 -2.84 -10.08 -11.91
CA LEU A 73 -1.61 -9.96 -11.10
C LEU A 73 -0.84 -11.28 -10.90
N ALA A 74 -1.46 -12.42 -11.23
CA ALA A 74 -0.90 -13.76 -11.03
C ALA A 74 -0.17 -14.33 -12.26
N LYS A 75 -0.38 -13.76 -13.46
CA LYS A 75 0.21 -14.28 -14.72
C LYS A 75 1.47 -13.55 -15.16
N THR A 76 1.72 -12.36 -14.60
CA THR A 76 2.85 -11.53 -15.00
C THR A 76 3.96 -11.66 -13.96
N ASP A 77 5.15 -12.12 -14.37
CA ASP A 77 6.33 -12.19 -13.49
C ASP A 77 6.81 -10.79 -13.05
N THR A 78 6.57 -9.79 -13.89
CA THR A 78 6.87 -8.38 -13.61
C THR A 78 5.63 -7.51 -13.69
N PRO A 79 4.71 -7.56 -12.71
CA PRO A 79 3.55 -6.68 -12.72
C PRO A 79 4.03 -5.22 -12.53
N ILE A 80 3.45 -4.31 -13.31
CA ILE A 80 3.68 -2.86 -13.28
C ILE A 80 2.29 -2.20 -13.27
N CYS A 81 2.13 -1.09 -12.55
CA CYS A 81 0.93 -0.28 -12.62
C CYS A 81 0.79 0.34 -14.02
N ASN A 82 -0.40 0.33 -14.61
CA ASN A 82 -0.63 0.90 -15.93
C ASN A 82 -0.76 2.44 -15.85
N ILE A 83 0.29 3.11 -15.38
CA ILE A 83 0.35 4.56 -15.19
C ILE A 83 1.43 5.08 -16.12
N SER A 84 1.06 5.92 -17.09
CA SER A 84 2.05 6.57 -17.95
C SER A 84 2.77 7.67 -17.18
N ASN A 85 4.08 7.81 -17.40
CA ASN A 85 4.90 8.85 -16.76
C ASN A 85 4.43 10.28 -17.08
N SER A 86 3.76 10.49 -18.22
CA SER A 86 3.22 11.80 -18.61
C SER A 86 1.81 12.07 -18.09
N SER A 87 1.18 11.14 -17.35
CA SER A 87 -0.18 11.34 -16.83
C SER A 87 -0.23 12.29 -15.63
N ASP A 88 -1.37 12.95 -15.44
CA ASP A 88 -1.68 13.74 -14.24
C ASP A 88 -1.52 12.91 -12.96
N GLN A 89 -1.84 11.61 -13.04
CA GLN A 89 -1.70 10.69 -11.93
C GLN A 89 -0.23 10.46 -11.56
N ALA A 90 0.67 10.36 -12.54
CA ALA A 90 2.10 10.30 -12.28
C ALA A 90 2.60 11.57 -11.59
N GLU A 91 2.09 12.74 -11.96
CA GLU A 91 2.44 14.01 -11.30
C GLU A 91 2.00 14.05 -9.83
N VAL A 92 0.81 13.52 -9.54
CA VAL A 92 0.36 13.32 -8.15
C VAL A 92 1.32 12.42 -7.39
N PHE A 93 1.77 11.30 -7.99
CA PHE A 93 2.73 10.40 -7.35
C PHE A 93 4.11 11.04 -7.15
N ARG A 94 4.60 11.86 -8.09
CA ARG A 94 5.88 12.58 -7.94
C ARG A 94 5.89 13.49 -6.72
N ARG A 95 4.79 14.21 -6.50
CA ARG A 95 4.63 15.15 -5.38
C ARG A 95 4.10 14.49 -4.10
N CYS A 96 3.63 13.25 -4.18
CA CYS A 96 3.13 12.49 -3.04
C CYS A 96 4.25 12.21 -2.03
N LYS A 97 3.92 12.45 -0.75
CA LYS A 97 4.79 12.19 0.41
C LYS A 97 4.36 10.95 1.20
N LEU A 98 3.05 10.67 1.24
CA LEU A 98 2.46 9.58 2.01
C LEU A 98 1.37 8.88 1.22
N ILE A 99 1.45 7.55 1.17
CA ILE A 99 0.35 6.68 0.76
C ILE A 99 -0.07 5.88 1.98
N VAL A 100 -1.35 5.95 2.31
CA VAL A 100 -1.98 5.07 3.29
C VAL A 100 -2.73 3.99 2.53
N TRP A 101 -2.48 2.73 2.86
CA TRP A 101 -3.21 1.58 2.32
C TRP A 101 -3.92 0.82 3.44
N ASP A 102 -5.24 0.97 3.55
CA ASP A 102 -6.07 0.22 4.50
C ASP A 102 -6.60 -1.10 3.92
N GLU A 103 -6.87 -2.07 4.81
CA GLU A 103 -7.16 -3.46 4.44
C GLU A 103 -6.11 -4.08 3.50
N CYS A 104 -4.83 -3.74 3.68
CA CYS A 104 -3.76 -4.21 2.81
C CYS A 104 -3.63 -5.75 2.78
N THR A 105 -4.12 -6.43 3.82
CA THR A 105 -4.09 -7.90 3.94
C THR A 105 -4.88 -8.63 2.86
N MET A 106 -5.87 -7.98 2.27
CA MET A 106 -6.66 -8.52 1.16
C MET A 106 -5.97 -8.34 -0.20
N ALA A 107 -4.90 -7.56 -0.28
CA ALA A 107 -4.19 -7.29 -1.53
C ALA A 107 -3.21 -8.42 -1.88
N HIS A 108 -3.13 -8.75 -3.17
CA HIS A 108 -2.14 -9.67 -3.70
C HIS A 108 -0.72 -9.06 -3.59
N ARG A 109 0.30 -9.88 -3.30
CA ARG A 109 1.72 -9.44 -3.23
C ARG A 109 2.17 -8.69 -4.48
N GLY A 110 1.69 -9.11 -5.65
CA GLY A 110 2.01 -8.51 -6.94
C GLY A 110 1.54 -7.07 -7.05
N ALA A 111 0.49 -6.67 -6.32
CA ALA A 111 0.04 -5.29 -6.29
C ALA A 111 1.05 -4.37 -5.57
N LEU A 112 1.66 -4.86 -4.49
CA LEU A 112 2.69 -4.11 -3.76
C LEU A 112 3.98 -4.01 -4.58
N GLU A 113 4.36 -5.09 -5.27
CA GLU A 113 5.55 -5.13 -6.13
C GLU A 113 5.38 -4.26 -7.38
N ALA A 114 4.20 -4.27 -7.99
CA ALA A 114 3.85 -3.37 -9.09
C ALA A 114 3.92 -1.90 -8.65
N LEU A 115 3.32 -1.58 -7.51
CA LEU A 115 3.39 -0.23 -6.95
C LEU A 115 4.83 0.21 -6.71
N HIS A 116 5.66 -0.64 -6.10
CA HIS A 116 7.06 -0.34 -5.82
C HIS A 116 7.86 -0.03 -7.09
N ARG A 117 7.69 -0.84 -8.14
CA ARG A 117 8.36 -0.62 -9.44
C ARG A 117 7.88 0.67 -10.09
N SER A 118 6.56 0.85 -10.21
CA SER A 118 6.00 2.04 -10.85
C SER A 118 6.36 3.35 -10.12
N LEU A 119 6.43 3.34 -8.79
CA LEU A 119 6.86 4.54 -8.04
C LEU A 119 8.34 4.86 -8.25
N ARG A 120 9.20 3.86 -8.43
CA ARG A 120 10.60 4.05 -8.79
C ARG A 120 10.74 4.62 -10.19
N ASP A 121 9.96 4.10 -11.14
CA ASP A 121 9.96 4.55 -12.53
C ASP A 121 9.43 5.98 -12.68
N ILE A 122 8.34 6.33 -11.98
CA ILE A 122 7.72 7.66 -12.03
C ILE A 122 8.62 8.75 -11.43
N LYS A 123 9.36 8.41 -10.36
CA LYS A 123 10.25 9.34 -9.64
C LYS A 123 11.72 9.26 -10.06
N ASP A 124 12.04 8.38 -11.01
CA ASP A 124 13.40 8.09 -11.45
C ASP A 124 14.37 7.91 -10.27
N SER A 125 13.99 7.03 -9.32
CA SER A 125 14.71 6.85 -8.07
C SER A 125 14.92 5.39 -7.74
N THR A 126 16.13 5.06 -7.29
CA THR A 126 16.47 3.71 -6.79
C THR A 126 16.02 3.50 -5.33
N ILE A 127 15.60 4.57 -4.65
CA ILE A 127 15.08 4.52 -3.28
C ILE A 127 13.81 3.67 -3.25
N PRO A 128 13.58 2.86 -2.21
CA PRO A 128 12.35 2.08 -2.14
C PRO A 128 11.08 2.94 -2.18
N MET A 129 10.05 2.47 -2.87
CA MET A 129 8.79 3.21 -3.11
C MET A 129 9.00 4.63 -3.70
N GLY A 130 10.13 4.88 -4.38
CA GLY A 130 10.49 6.20 -4.89
C GLY A 130 10.66 7.27 -3.79
N GLY A 131 10.92 6.88 -2.54
CA GLY A 131 10.99 7.82 -1.42
C GLY A 131 9.64 8.25 -0.84
N ILE A 132 8.52 7.66 -1.29
CA ILE A 132 7.20 7.86 -0.67
C ILE A 132 7.07 6.99 0.59
N ILE A 133 6.52 7.56 1.66
CA ILE A 133 6.16 6.79 2.86
C ILE A 133 4.90 5.97 2.56
N LEU A 134 4.94 4.66 2.80
CA LEU A 134 3.79 3.77 2.63
C LEU A 134 3.34 3.25 4.00
N LEU A 135 2.17 3.70 4.46
CA LEU A 135 1.54 3.24 5.69
C LEU A 135 0.56 2.12 5.37
N LEU A 136 0.90 0.88 5.71
CA LEU A 136 0.02 -0.27 5.53
C LEU A 136 -0.80 -0.51 6.79
N SER A 137 -2.13 -0.54 6.67
CA SER A 137 -3.07 -0.90 7.71
C SER A 137 -3.87 -2.12 7.25
N GLY A 138 -4.03 -3.11 8.12
CA GLY A 138 -4.90 -4.26 7.85
C GLY A 138 -4.94 -5.23 9.02
N ASP A 139 -6.07 -5.88 9.25
CA ASP A 139 -6.12 -6.97 10.23
C ASP A 139 -5.70 -8.29 9.55
N PHE A 140 -4.73 -9.00 10.11
CA PHE A 140 -4.31 -10.32 9.59
C PHE A 140 -5.20 -11.44 10.12
N ARG A 141 -6.14 -11.10 11.01
CA ARG A 141 -7.23 -11.99 11.44
C ARG A 141 -8.45 -11.91 10.49
N GLN A 142 -8.43 -11.00 9.51
CA GLN A 142 -9.42 -10.83 8.44
C GLN A 142 -9.04 -11.64 7.18
N PRO A 143 -9.94 -11.83 6.19
CA PRO A 143 -9.70 -12.71 5.05
C PRO A 143 -8.44 -12.35 4.26
N LEU A 144 -7.69 -13.40 3.90
CA LEU A 144 -6.52 -13.34 3.03
C LEU A 144 -6.94 -13.07 1.57
N PRO A 145 -6.01 -12.72 0.66
CA PRO A 145 -6.33 -12.52 -0.75
C PRO A 145 -6.98 -13.77 -1.34
N VAL A 146 -8.14 -13.61 -1.96
CA VAL A 146 -8.88 -14.73 -2.56
C VAL A 146 -8.23 -15.07 -3.91
N ILE A 147 -7.77 -16.32 -4.06
CA ILE A 147 -7.24 -16.85 -5.32
C ILE A 147 -8.29 -17.80 -5.90
N PRO A 148 -9.00 -17.41 -6.98
CA PRO A 148 -9.97 -18.29 -7.63
C PRO A 148 -9.30 -19.60 -8.06
N LYS A 149 -9.83 -20.74 -7.63
CA LYS A 149 -9.31 -22.08 -7.92
C LYS A 149 -7.90 -22.39 -7.36
N GLY A 150 -7.37 -21.56 -6.46
CA GLY A 150 -6.06 -21.77 -5.82
C GLY A 150 -6.11 -22.66 -4.58
N ASN A 151 -4.99 -23.30 -4.24
CA ASN A 151 -4.85 -24.07 -3.00
C ASN A 151 -4.39 -23.16 -1.83
N ARG A 152 -4.34 -23.71 -0.60
CA ARG A 152 -3.89 -22.95 0.58
C ARG A 152 -2.48 -22.37 0.42
N ALA A 153 -1.56 -23.08 -0.24
CA ALA A 153 -0.21 -22.60 -0.48
C ALA A 153 -0.19 -21.41 -1.46
N ASP A 154 -1.09 -21.39 -2.44
CA ASP A 154 -1.26 -20.27 -3.37
C ASP A 154 -1.76 -19.03 -2.63
N THR A 155 -2.73 -19.18 -1.73
CA THR A 155 -3.18 -18.09 -0.86
C THR A 155 -2.03 -17.52 -0.02
N VAL A 156 -1.20 -18.38 0.58
CA VAL A 156 -0.04 -17.94 1.39
C VAL A 156 1.02 -17.25 0.52
N ARG A 157 1.30 -17.76 -0.68
CA ARG A 157 2.21 -17.15 -1.66
C ARG A 157 1.69 -15.84 -2.23
N ALA A 158 0.37 -15.65 -2.27
CA ALA A 158 -0.27 -14.41 -2.66
C ALA A 158 -0.26 -13.35 -1.55
N CYS A 159 -0.11 -13.74 -0.29
CA CYS A 159 -0.12 -12.83 0.84
C CYS A 159 1.06 -11.85 0.81
N LEU A 160 0.81 -10.62 1.23
CA LEU A 160 1.84 -9.57 1.40
C LEU A 160 3.06 -10.03 2.23
N LYS A 161 2.87 -10.90 3.23
CA LYS A 161 3.96 -11.45 4.07
C LYS A 161 5.02 -12.22 3.27
N SER A 162 4.65 -12.76 2.11
CA SER A 162 5.56 -13.50 1.25
C SER A 162 6.41 -12.59 0.36
N SER A 163 6.08 -11.29 0.24
CA SER A 163 6.84 -10.34 -0.57
C SER A 163 8.18 -10.01 0.09
N ALA A 164 9.24 -9.99 -0.71
CA ALA A 164 10.59 -9.67 -0.26
C ALA A 164 10.70 -8.25 0.34
N LEU A 165 9.86 -7.32 -0.14
CA LEU A 165 9.79 -5.93 0.34
C LEU A 165 9.36 -5.85 1.80
N LEU A 166 8.42 -6.72 2.19
CA LEU A 166 7.88 -6.77 3.54
C LEU A 166 8.66 -7.70 4.46
N ARG A 167 9.38 -8.69 3.92
CA ARG A 167 10.23 -9.61 4.70
C ARG A 167 11.27 -8.86 5.56
N HIS A 168 11.75 -7.71 5.09
CA HIS A 168 12.65 -6.80 5.83
C HIS A 168 11.95 -5.99 6.96
N CYS A 169 10.62 -5.89 6.93
CA CYS A 169 9.84 -5.21 7.98
C CYS A 169 9.46 -6.16 9.12
N TYR A 170 9.37 -7.48 8.85
CA TYR A 170 8.92 -8.48 9.83
C TYR A 170 10.04 -9.11 10.68
N ASN A 171 11.31 -9.11 10.22
CA ASN A 171 12.47 -9.49 11.05
C ASN A 171 12.97 -8.29 11.88
#